data_AF-A0AA42RA70-F1
#
_entry.id   AF-A0AA42RA70-F1
#
_cell.length_a   1.000
_cell.length_b   1.000
_cell.length_c   1.000
_cell.angle_alpha   90.00
_cell.angle_beta   90.00
_cell.angle_gamma   90.00
#
_symmetry.space_group_name_H-M   'P 1'
#
loop_
_entity.id
_entity.type
_entity.pdbx_description
1 polymer ?
#
loop_
_entity_poly.entity_id
_entity_poly.type
_entity_poly.pdbx_seq_one_letter_code
_entity_poly.pdbx_strand_id
1 'polypeptide(L)'
;MQYDKFASGISLGEVRAINLPGKGESVAMLSYVQSVSEPDFDYLTHVYAPANLDGLLSSVCKASQGGGSWRQPIKPVPQAVFSIDGSPEEMIFVSVKASGIFGVNASFCDDGVLSAAFMAGPHLSHTPWFVDAPHTIHIQRNGQFEYETLPGFAMVMNPRGVYQSGMFVVRGQHQVEVPAASPGLNTYKQNEVVVFTASFFENPIR
;
A
#
# COMPACT_ATOMS: atom_id res chain seq x y z
N MET A 1 -0.96 0.64 21.76
CA MET A 1 -2.03 -0.36 21.98
C MET A 1 -3.20 -0.33 20.98
N GLN A 2 -3.64 0.80 20.40
CA GLN A 2 -4.66 0.76 19.31
C GLN A 2 -4.07 0.25 17.98
N TYR A 3 -2.78 0.50 17.75
CA TYR A 3 -2.03 0.06 16.56
C TYR A 3 -1.71 -1.45 16.54
N ASP A 4 -1.50 -2.06 17.71
CA ASP A 4 -1.38 -3.52 17.83
C ASP A 4 -2.64 -4.21 17.33
N LYS A 5 -3.82 -3.60 17.47
CA LYS A 5 -5.08 -4.16 16.97
C LYS A 5 -5.13 -4.18 15.45
N PHE A 6 -4.55 -3.19 14.77
CA PHE A 6 -4.48 -3.19 13.31
C PHE A 6 -3.57 -4.32 12.81
N ALA A 7 -2.33 -4.38 13.33
CA ALA A 7 -1.39 -5.44 12.96
C ALA A 7 -1.87 -6.84 13.35
N SER A 8 -2.50 -7.00 14.53
CA SER A 8 -3.08 -8.28 14.99
C SER A 8 -4.38 -8.63 14.27
N GLY A 9 -5.05 -7.65 13.69
CA GLY A 9 -6.24 -7.83 12.84
C GLY A 9 -5.89 -8.19 11.40
N ILE A 10 -4.59 -8.29 11.06
CA ILE A 10 -4.13 -8.69 9.74
C ILE A 10 -3.70 -10.14 9.73
N SER A 11 -4.28 -10.92 8.81
CA SER A 11 -3.88 -12.30 8.54
C SER A 11 -3.38 -12.40 7.10
N LEU A 12 -2.07 -12.64 6.93
CA LEU A 12 -1.45 -12.97 5.64
C LEU A 12 -2.15 -14.16 5.00
N GLY A 13 -2.52 -13.99 3.74
CA GLY A 13 -2.94 -15.06 2.85
C GLY A 13 -1.77 -15.45 1.95
N GLU A 14 -1.82 -14.98 0.71
CA GLU A 14 -0.91 -15.39 -0.35
C GLU A 14 0.01 -14.26 -0.81
N VAL A 15 1.11 -14.64 -1.45
CA VAL A 15 1.94 -13.71 -2.24
C VAL A 15 2.04 -14.23 -3.65
N ARG A 16 1.85 -13.35 -4.62
CA ARG A 16 2.06 -13.67 -6.04
C ARG A 16 2.92 -12.63 -6.73
N ALA A 17 3.73 -13.07 -7.68
CA ALA A 17 4.53 -12.18 -8.52
C ALA A 17 3.67 -11.60 -9.66
N ILE A 18 3.84 -10.33 -9.96
CA ILE A 18 3.50 -9.74 -11.26
C ILE A 18 4.82 -9.43 -11.95
N ASN A 19 5.11 -10.21 -12.99
CA ASN A 19 6.29 -10.03 -13.82
C ASN A 19 5.90 -9.31 -15.11
N LEU A 20 6.65 -8.27 -15.49
CA LEU A 20 6.57 -7.69 -16.83
C LEU A 20 7.66 -8.27 -17.72
N PRO A 21 7.32 -9.15 -18.67
CA PRO A 21 8.28 -9.70 -19.62
C PRO A 21 8.97 -8.55 -20.40
N GLY A 22 10.29 -8.62 -20.53
CA GLY A 22 11.09 -7.70 -21.36
C GLY A 22 11.53 -6.39 -20.69
N LYS A 23 11.08 -6.08 -19.47
CA LYS A 23 11.57 -4.91 -18.69
C LYS A 23 12.32 -5.27 -17.41
N GLY A 24 12.18 -6.50 -16.93
CA GLY A 24 12.79 -6.93 -15.66
C GLY A 24 12.15 -6.31 -14.42
N GLU A 25 10.97 -5.69 -14.58
CA GLU A 25 10.20 -5.13 -13.48
C GLU A 25 9.30 -6.22 -12.90
N SER A 26 9.40 -6.43 -11.59
CA SER A 26 8.61 -7.38 -10.83
C SER A 26 8.03 -6.70 -9.59
N VAL A 27 6.76 -6.95 -9.31
CA VAL A 27 6.07 -6.51 -8.10
C VAL A 27 5.53 -7.74 -7.37
N ALA A 28 5.71 -7.82 -6.05
CA ALA A 28 5.03 -8.81 -5.25
C ALA A 28 3.65 -8.25 -4.86
N MET A 29 2.59 -9.03 -5.03
CA MET A 29 1.26 -8.69 -4.53
C MET A 29 1.05 -9.43 -3.22
N LEU A 30 0.75 -8.69 -2.14
CA LEU A 30 0.48 -9.24 -0.82
C LEU A 30 -1.02 -9.31 -0.60
N SER A 31 -1.54 -10.51 -0.39
CA SER A 31 -2.93 -10.74 0.01
C SER A 31 -3.02 -10.93 1.52
N TYR A 32 -3.94 -10.24 2.17
CA TYR A 32 -4.22 -10.40 3.60
C TYR A 32 -5.66 -10.00 3.94
N VAL A 33 -6.17 -10.46 5.08
CA VAL A 33 -7.44 -9.97 5.63
C VAL A 33 -7.15 -8.75 6.51
N GLN A 34 -7.99 -7.72 6.42
CA GLN A 34 -7.97 -6.52 7.24
C GLN A 34 -9.34 -6.35 7.91
N SER A 35 -9.37 -5.90 9.17
CA SER A 35 -10.60 -5.54 9.88
C SER A 35 -10.43 -4.19 10.58
N VAL A 36 -11.00 -3.14 10.00
CA VAL A 36 -10.94 -1.76 10.51
C VAL A 36 -12.35 -1.26 10.80
N SER A 37 -12.60 -0.91 12.07
CA SER A 37 -13.87 -0.27 12.45
C SER A 37 -13.97 1.14 11.86
N GLU A 38 -15.19 1.67 11.69
CA GLU A 38 -15.37 3.06 11.21
C GLU A 38 -14.62 4.10 12.07
N PRO A 39 -14.68 4.07 13.41
CA PRO A 39 -13.90 4.98 14.24
C PRO A 39 -12.38 4.86 14.04
N ASP A 40 -11.88 3.63 13.83
CA ASP A 40 -10.46 3.42 13.58
C ASP A 40 -10.06 3.94 12.19
N PHE A 41 -10.88 3.72 11.17
CA PHE A 41 -10.64 4.23 9.82
C PHE A 41 -10.57 5.77 9.83
N ASP A 42 -11.54 6.42 10.47
CA ASP A 42 -11.57 7.88 10.57
C ASP A 42 -10.36 8.39 11.36
N TYR A 43 -10.02 7.77 12.49
CA TYR A 43 -8.83 8.12 13.25
C TYR A 43 -7.54 7.98 12.43
N LEU A 44 -7.34 6.83 11.78
CA LEU A 44 -6.14 6.52 11.00
C LEU A 44 -5.98 7.50 9.84
N THR A 45 -7.06 7.80 9.13
CA THR A 45 -7.03 8.76 8.02
C THR A 45 -6.73 10.18 8.47
N HIS A 46 -7.24 10.61 9.63
CA HIS A 46 -6.93 11.93 10.18
C HIS A 46 -5.48 12.05 10.68
N VAL A 47 -4.97 11.02 11.35
CA VAL A 47 -3.65 11.05 11.99
C VAL A 47 -2.52 10.87 10.97
N TYR A 48 -2.73 10.01 9.97
CA TYR A 48 -1.67 9.62 9.03
C TYR A 48 -1.78 10.26 7.65
N ALA A 49 -2.78 11.10 7.42
CA ALA A 49 -2.79 11.96 6.25
C ALA A 49 -1.50 12.80 6.18
N PRO A 50 -0.84 12.88 5.01
CA PRO A 50 0.41 13.62 4.85
C PRO A 50 0.25 15.16 4.90
N ALA A 51 -0.99 15.64 5.03
CA ALA A 51 -1.38 17.04 5.19
C ALA A 51 -2.80 17.09 5.77
N ASN A 52 -3.39 18.29 5.89
CA ASN A 52 -4.78 18.45 6.31
C ASN A 52 -5.73 17.61 5.43
N LEU A 53 -6.50 16.72 6.06
CA LEU A 53 -7.32 15.71 5.39
C LEU A 53 -8.37 16.33 4.46
N ASP A 54 -9.16 17.30 4.93
CA ASP A 54 -10.21 17.96 4.11
C ASP A 54 -9.64 18.62 2.85
N GLY A 55 -8.47 19.28 3.01
CA GLY A 55 -7.72 19.83 1.90
C GLY A 55 -7.28 18.76 0.91
N LEU A 56 -6.79 17.61 1.40
CA LEU A 56 -6.37 16.48 0.55
C LEU A 56 -7.54 15.81 -0.18
N LEU A 57 -8.66 15.56 0.51
CA LEU A 57 -9.89 15.02 -0.08
C LEU A 57 -10.43 15.95 -1.16
N SER A 58 -10.40 17.26 -0.92
CA SER A 58 -10.76 18.25 -1.93
C SER A 58 -9.78 18.25 -3.11
N SER A 59 -8.47 18.16 -2.84
CA SER A 59 -7.42 18.16 -3.86
C SER A 59 -7.47 16.93 -4.75
N VAL A 60 -7.68 15.73 -4.19
CA VAL A 60 -7.74 14.49 -4.96
C VAL A 60 -8.91 14.49 -5.93
N CYS A 61 -10.07 14.97 -5.49
CA CYS A 61 -11.25 15.06 -6.37
C CYS A 61 -11.14 16.19 -7.40
N LYS A 62 -10.56 17.35 -7.07
CA LYS A 62 -10.26 18.36 -8.10
C LYS A 62 -9.25 17.86 -9.13
N ALA A 63 -8.22 17.13 -8.70
CA ALA A 63 -7.21 16.58 -9.59
C ALA A 63 -7.78 15.51 -10.53
N SER A 64 -8.78 14.74 -10.06
CA SER A 64 -9.50 13.75 -10.87
C SER A 64 -10.20 14.35 -12.09
N GLN A 65 -10.69 15.58 -11.97
CA GLN A 65 -11.42 16.29 -13.03
C GLN A 65 -10.49 17.06 -13.98
N GLY A 66 -9.27 17.40 -13.53
CA GLY A 66 -8.33 18.27 -14.24
C GLY A 66 -7.07 17.59 -14.79
N GLY A 67 -6.95 16.27 -14.71
CA GLY A 67 -5.82 15.48 -15.26
C GLY A 67 -4.54 15.46 -14.42
N GLY A 68 -4.56 16.02 -13.20
CA GLY A 68 -3.43 16.04 -12.28
C GLY A 68 -3.29 14.80 -11.39
N SER A 69 -4.34 13.97 -11.31
CA SER A 69 -4.31 12.71 -10.57
C SER A 69 -3.90 11.54 -11.45
N TRP A 70 -3.34 10.49 -10.85
CA TRP A 70 -3.10 9.21 -11.53
C TRP A 70 -3.80 8.08 -10.77
N ARG A 71 -4.05 6.95 -11.44
CA ARG A 71 -4.84 5.85 -10.88
C ARG A 71 -4.08 4.55 -10.62
N GLN A 72 -2.91 4.40 -11.23
CA GLN A 72 -2.09 3.20 -11.08
C GLN A 72 -1.16 3.35 -9.89
N PRO A 73 -1.14 2.40 -8.94
CA PRO A 73 -0.23 2.51 -7.80
C PRO A 73 1.21 2.32 -8.25
N ILE A 74 1.51 1.44 -9.21
CA ILE A 74 2.86 1.27 -9.79
C ILE A 74 2.81 1.53 -11.30
N LYS A 75 3.13 2.76 -11.72
CA LYS A 75 3.07 3.20 -13.13
C LYS A 75 3.75 2.26 -14.14
N PRO A 76 4.96 1.73 -13.91
CA PRO A 76 5.59 0.81 -14.87
C PRO A 76 4.87 -0.54 -14.95
N VAL A 77 4.10 -0.92 -13.92
CA VAL A 77 3.41 -2.21 -13.76
C VAL A 77 1.89 -2.01 -13.61
N PRO A 78 1.16 -1.68 -14.69
CA PRO A 78 -0.28 -1.38 -14.63
C PRO A 78 -1.16 -2.50 -14.06
N GLN A 79 -0.70 -3.76 -14.08
CA GLN A 79 -1.44 -4.89 -13.51
C GLN A 79 -1.28 -4.98 -11.98
N ALA A 80 -0.29 -4.31 -11.39
CA ALA A 80 -0.17 -4.19 -9.95
C ALA A 80 -1.20 -3.15 -9.49
N VAL A 81 -2.40 -3.62 -9.14
CA VAL A 81 -3.54 -2.81 -8.70
C VAL A 81 -3.91 -3.17 -7.26
N PHE A 82 -4.61 -2.28 -6.59
CA PHE A 82 -5.29 -2.63 -5.33
C PHE A 82 -6.48 -3.54 -5.64
N SER A 83 -6.77 -4.51 -4.76
CA SER A 83 -7.94 -5.37 -4.84
C SER A 83 -8.61 -5.48 -3.47
N ILE A 84 -9.94 -5.45 -3.45
CA ILE A 84 -10.78 -5.61 -2.25
C ILE A 84 -11.81 -6.71 -2.55
N ASP A 85 -11.84 -7.75 -1.72
CA ASP A 85 -12.68 -8.94 -1.86
C ASP A 85 -12.60 -9.57 -3.26
N GLY A 86 -11.38 -9.59 -3.82
CA GLY A 86 -11.08 -10.14 -5.14
C GLY A 86 -11.42 -9.23 -6.32
N SER A 87 -11.98 -8.04 -6.08
CA SER A 87 -12.30 -7.06 -7.12
C SER A 87 -11.26 -5.94 -7.18
N PRO A 88 -10.74 -5.57 -8.36
CA PRO A 88 -9.84 -4.43 -8.48
C PRO A 88 -10.49 -3.15 -7.96
N GLU A 89 -9.80 -2.46 -7.05
CA GLU A 89 -10.21 -1.17 -6.52
C GLU A 89 -9.48 -0.06 -7.27
N GLU A 90 -10.25 0.76 -7.97
CA GLU A 90 -9.69 1.92 -8.64
C GLU A 90 -9.44 3.04 -7.63
N MET A 91 -8.21 3.52 -7.57
CA MET A 91 -7.79 4.56 -6.64
C MET A 91 -7.38 5.80 -7.41
N ILE A 92 -7.57 6.98 -6.83
CA ILE A 92 -7.10 8.25 -7.38
C ILE A 92 -6.04 8.80 -6.43
N PHE A 93 -4.85 9.07 -6.95
CA PHE A 93 -3.71 9.57 -6.17
C PHE A 93 -3.36 11.01 -6.52
N VAL A 94 -2.85 11.72 -5.52
CA VAL A 94 -2.20 13.03 -5.64
C VAL A 94 -0.86 13.02 -4.91
N SER A 95 0.10 13.75 -5.46
CA SER A 95 1.39 13.99 -4.80
C SER A 95 1.27 15.17 -3.85
N VAL A 96 1.76 15.00 -2.63
CA VAL A 96 1.73 15.99 -1.56
C VAL A 96 3.14 16.51 -1.32
N LYS A 97 3.45 17.68 -1.90
CA LYS A 97 4.76 18.37 -1.80
C LYS A 97 5.95 17.41 -2.00
N ALA A 98 7.03 17.56 -1.22
CA ALA A 98 8.34 16.96 -1.52
C ALA A 98 8.41 15.42 -1.41
N SER A 99 7.48 14.77 -0.71
CA SER A 99 7.58 13.32 -0.48
C SER A 99 6.30 12.62 -0.01
N GLY A 100 5.12 13.23 -0.04
CA GLY A 100 3.88 12.55 0.32
C GLY A 100 3.10 12.05 -0.91
N ILE A 101 2.33 10.98 -0.72
CA ILE A 101 1.27 10.56 -1.66
C ILE A 101 0.02 10.34 -0.83
N PHE A 102 -1.10 10.82 -1.34
CA PHE A 102 -2.41 10.54 -0.79
C PHE A 102 -3.30 9.99 -1.90
N GLY A 103 -4.11 8.99 -1.59
CA GLY A 103 -5.09 8.49 -2.53
C GLY A 103 -6.33 7.93 -1.86
N VAL A 104 -7.42 7.88 -2.62
CA VAL A 104 -8.73 7.41 -2.17
C VAL A 104 -9.39 6.56 -3.25
N ASN A 105 -10.37 5.74 -2.87
CA ASN A 105 -11.21 5.03 -3.85
C ASN A 105 -11.86 6.02 -4.83
N ALA A 106 -11.82 5.71 -6.12
CA ALA A 106 -12.20 6.64 -7.18
C ALA A 106 -13.66 7.11 -7.07
N SER A 107 -14.55 6.19 -6.67
CA SER A 107 -15.97 6.46 -6.48
C SER A 107 -16.26 7.54 -5.44
N PHE A 108 -15.35 7.80 -4.49
CA PHE A 108 -15.50 8.89 -3.52
C PHE A 108 -15.67 10.26 -4.20
N CYS A 109 -14.99 10.48 -5.33
CA CYS A 109 -15.05 11.77 -6.03
C CYS A 109 -16.31 11.95 -6.89
N ASP A 110 -17.14 10.91 -7.00
CA ASP A 110 -18.43 10.88 -7.70
C ASP A 110 -19.59 10.77 -6.69
N ASP A 111 -19.51 11.51 -5.58
CA ASP A 111 -20.45 11.49 -4.44
C ASP A 111 -20.58 10.13 -3.72
N GLY A 112 -19.62 9.22 -3.94
CA GLY A 112 -19.53 7.94 -3.24
C GLY A 112 -18.97 8.06 -1.82
N VAL A 113 -18.92 6.91 -1.13
CA VAL A 113 -18.37 6.82 0.23
C VAL A 113 -16.86 6.65 0.18
N LEU A 114 -16.13 7.29 1.10
CA LEU A 114 -14.71 7.01 1.32
C LEU A 114 -14.56 5.65 2.01
N SER A 115 -14.32 4.60 1.22
CA SER A 115 -14.19 3.22 1.68
C SER A 115 -12.74 2.76 1.76
N ALA A 116 -11.84 3.37 0.99
CA ALA A 116 -10.42 3.04 0.99
C ALA A 116 -9.54 4.29 0.90
N ALA A 117 -8.43 4.29 1.61
CA ALA A 117 -7.45 5.38 1.58
C ALA A 117 -6.02 4.83 1.58
N PHE A 118 -5.16 5.47 0.80
CA PHE A 118 -3.72 5.28 0.80
C PHE A 118 -3.04 6.55 1.32
N MET A 119 -2.13 6.40 2.26
CA MET A 119 -1.40 7.50 2.86
C MET A 119 0.09 7.17 2.90
N ALA A 120 0.91 8.03 2.30
CA ALA A 120 2.36 8.00 2.41
C ALA A 120 2.86 9.40 2.75
N GLY A 121 3.76 9.51 3.72
CA GLY A 121 4.34 10.79 4.13
C GLY A 121 5.33 10.66 5.27
N PRO A 122 6.05 11.74 5.62
CA PRO A 122 7.08 11.72 6.65
C PRO A 122 6.57 11.37 8.05
N HIS A 123 5.27 11.54 8.31
CA HIS A 123 4.65 11.13 9.58
C HIS A 123 4.62 9.60 9.73
N LEU A 124 4.59 8.86 8.62
CA LEU A 124 4.66 7.39 8.61
C LEU A 124 6.08 6.86 8.83
N SER A 125 7.12 7.59 8.43
CA SER A 125 8.52 7.16 8.63
C SER A 125 9.01 7.28 10.07
N HIS A 126 8.28 7.99 10.94
CA HIS A 126 8.64 8.19 12.34
C HIS A 126 7.62 7.57 13.31
N THR A 127 6.77 6.67 12.83
CA THR A 127 5.67 6.18 13.65
C THR A 127 6.11 5.01 14.54
N PRO A 128 5.76 5.02 15.84
CA PRO A 128 6.22 3.99 16.80
C PRO A 128 5.87 2.55 16.43
N TRP A 129 4.69 2.31 15.85
CA TRP A 129 4.28 0.97 15.38
C TRP A 129 5.17 0.41 14.25
N PHE A 130 5.98 1.23 13.58
CA PHE A 130 6.97 0.71 12.63
C PHE A 130 8.09 -0.08 13.35
N VAL A 131 8.40 0.31 14.59
CA VAL A 131 9.42 -0.31 15.45
C VAL A 131 8.79 -1.32 16.42
N ASP A 132 7.60 -1.02 16.94
CA ASP A 132 6.96 -1.80 18.01
C ASP A 132 5.94 -2.85 17.50
N ALA A 133 5.68 -2.91 16.19
CA ALA A 133 4.73 -3.87 15.63
C ALA A 133 5.09 -5.30 16.07
N PRO A 134 4.12 -6.10 16.55
CA PRO A 134 4.38 -7.48 16.97
C PRO A 134 4.95 -8.35 15.87
N HIS A 135 4.54 -8.06 14.63
CA HIS A 135 4.88 -8.86 13.49
C HIS A 135 5.37 -8.00 12.34
N THR A 136 6.36 -8.52 11.64
CA THR A 136 6.76 -8.05 10.33
C THR A 136 6.45 -9.11 9.28
N ILE A 137 6.44 -8.71 8.02
CA ILE A 137 6.24 -9.60 6.88
C ILE A 137 7.58 -9.68 6.16
N HIS A 138 8.18 -10.86 6.15
CA HIS A 138 9.37 -11.10 5.33
C HIS A 138 8.94 -11.60 3.96
N ILE A 139 9.43 -10.93 2.92
CA ILE A 139 9.23 -11.36 1.54
C ILE A 139 10.49 -12.09 1.11
N GLN A 140 10.30 -13.35 0.72
CA GLN A 140 11.36 -14.20 0.22
C GLN A 140 11.20 -14.38 -1.29
N ARG A 141 12.33 -14.37 -2.00
CA ARG A 141 12.46 -14.68 -3.42
C ARG A 141 13.16 -16.03 -3.55
N ASN A 142 12.49 -17.01 -4.15
CA ASN A 142 13.04 -18.36 -4.35
C ASN A 142 13.65 -18.95 -3.04
N GLY A 143 13.01 -18.68 -1.90
CA GLY A 143 13.45 -19.11 -0.57
C GLY A 143 14.54 -18.27 0.10
N GLN A 144 15.03 -17.20 -0.52
CA GLN A 144 15.98 -16.25 0.07
C GLN A 144 15.27 -14.98 0.52
N PHE A 145 15.61 -14.48 1.70
CA PHE A 145 15.11 -13.20 2.19
C PHE A 145 15.48 -12.06 1.23
N GLU A 146 14.49 -11.28 0.81
CA GLU A 146 14.67 -10.14 -0.07
C GLU A 146 14.49 -8.82 0.69
N TYR A 147 13.34 -8.66 1.35
CA TYR A 147 13.04 -7.46 2.14
C TYR A 147 11.95 -7.72 3.19
N GLU A 148 11.84 -6.78 4.12
CA GLU A 148 10.82 -6.74 5.16
C GLU A 148 9.84 -5.61 4.90
N THR A 149 8.56 -5.86 5.17
CA THR A 149 7.51 -4.84 5.20
C THR A 149 6.57 -5.06 6.39
N LEU A 150 5.64 -4.14 6.60
CA LEU A 150 4.71 -4.19 7.71
C LEU A 150 3.29 -4.53 7.25
N PRO A 151 2.48 -5.14 8.13
CA PRO A 151 1.07 -5.37 7.87
C PRO A 151 0.33 -4.07 7.48
N GLY A 152 -0.45 -4.11 6.40
CA GLY A 152 -1.26 -2.99 5.95
C GLY A 152 -0.50 -1.92 5.16
N PHE A 153 0.81 -2.12 4.91
CA PHE A 153 1.56 -1.25 4.03
C PHE A 153 1.51 -1.74 2.58
N ALA A 154 1.46 -0.77 1.68
CA ALA A 154 1.58 -0.95 0.26
C ALA A 154 2.67 -0.03 -0.28
N MET A 155 3.18 -0.38 -1.45
CA MET A 155 4.14 0.43 -2.19
C MET A 155 3.43 1.09 -3.36
N VAL A 156 3.54 2.41 -3.45
CA VAL A 156 3.02 3.22 -4.56
C VAL A 156 4.17 4.00 -5.16
N MET A 157 4.20 4.14 -6.48
CA MET A 157 5.16 4.93 -7.21
C MET A 157 4.56 6.29 -7.53
N ASN A 158 5.26 7.36 -7.18
CA ASN A 158 4.86 8.70 -7.58
C ASN A 158 5.06 8.92 -9.09
N PRO A 159 4.51 10.00 -9.68
CA PRO A 159 4.66 10.27 -11.11
C PRO A 159 6.12 10.46 -11.58
N ARG A 160 7.07 10.68 -10.66
CA ARG A 160 8.51 10.83 -10.93
C ARG A 160 9.29 9.51 -10.89
N GLY A 161 8.61 8.38 -10.65
CA GLY A 161 9.25 7.07 -10.63
C GLY A 161 9.83 6.65 -9.27
N VAL A 162 9.55 7.42 -8.20
CA VAL A 162 10.05 7.10 -6.86
C VAL A 162 9.02 6.28 -6.11
N TYR A 163 9.44 5.11 -5.63
CA TYR A 163 8.63 4.26 -4.76
C TYR A 163 8.47 4.88 -3.38
N GLN A 164 7.25 4.83 -2.85
CA GLN A 164 6.91 5.25 -1.51
C GLN A 164 6.10 4.16 -0.81
N SER A 165 6.54 3.82 0.38
CA SER A 165 5.77 2.98 1.29
C SER A 165 4.71 3.83 1.98
N GLY A 166 3.50 3.31 2.06
CA GLY A 166 2.39 3.97 2.72
C GLY A 166 1.39 2.96 3.25
N MET A 167 0.54 3.43 4.15
CA MET A 167 -0.52 2.62 4.73
C MET A 167 -1.72 2.61 3.79
N PHE A 168 -2.23 1.42 3.48
CA PHE A 168 -3.50 1.23 2.78
C PHE A 168 -4.55 0.74 3.77
N VAL A 169 -5.63 1.50 3.92
CA VAL A 169 -6.72 1.18 4.84
C VAL A 169 -8.03 1.05 4.11
N VAL A 170 -8.78 0.00 4.43
CA VAL A 170 -10.14 -0.24 3.94
C VAL A 170 -11.09 -0.28 5.12
N ARG A 171 -12.17 0.50 5.04
CA ARG A 171 -13.21 0.57 6.07
C ARG A 171 -14.02 -0.72 6.07
N GLY A 172 -14.07 -1.43 7.20
CA GLY A 172 -14.78 -2.70 7.34
C GLY A 172 -13.83 -3.89 7.42
N GLN A 173 -14.38 -5.08 7.18
CA GLN A 173 -13.63 -6.34 7.16
C GLN A 173 -13.57 -6.86 5.74
N HIS A 174 -12.35 -6.94 5.19
CA HIS A 174 -12.13 -7.27 3.78
C HIS A 174 -10.89 -8.14 3.59
N GLN A 175 -10.92 -8.95 2.54
CA GLN A 175 -9.69 -9.48 1.96
C GLN A 175 -9.10 -8.42 1.03
N VAL A 176 -7.87 -8.01 1.27
CA VAL A 176 -7.19 -7.00 0.47
C VAL A 176 -5.97 -7.59 -0.21
N GLU A 177 -5.69 -7.13 -1.42
CA GLU A 177 -4.44 -7.41 -2.13
C GLU A 177 -3.78 -6.11 -2.55
N VAL A 178 -2.51 -5.94 -2.20
CA VAL A 178 -1.77 -4.69 -2.40
C VAL A 178 -0.40 -4.93 -3.04
N PRO A 179 0.11 -3.98 -3.85
CA PRO A 179 1.48 -4.04 -4.33
C PRO A 179 2.49 -3.82 -3.20
N ALA A 180 3.52 -4.66 -3.18
CA ALA A 180 4.73 -4.51 -2.41
C ALA A 180 5.93 -4.67 -3.36
N ALA A 181 6.69 -3.59 -3.52
CA ALA A 181 7.82 -3.52 -4.43
C ALA A 181 9.07 -3.12 -3.66
N SER A 182 10.15 -3.88 -3.83
CA SER A 182 11.49 -3.43 -3.43
C SER A 182 12.09 -2.59 -4.57
N PRO A 183 12.64 -1.38 -4.28
CA PRO A 183 13.37 -0.58 -5.26
C PRO A 183 14.55 -1.32 -5.92
N GLY A 184 15.04 -2.41 -5.30
CA GLY A 184 16.12 -3.27 -5.79
C GLY A 184 15.70 -4.43 -6.70
N LEU A 185 14.39 -4.67 -6.89
CA LEU A 185 13.89 -5.75 -7.78
C LEU A 185 14.23 -5.53 -9.25
N ASN A 186 14.67 -4.32 -9.61
CA ASN A 186 14.78 -3.85 -10.98
C ASN A 186 15.87 -4.49 -11.85
N THR A 187 16.73 -5.38 -11.38
CA THR A 187 18.03 -5.52 -12.10
C THR A 187 18.65 -6.87 -12.36
N TYR A 188 18.21 -8.04 -11.89
CA TYR A 188 19.15 -9.18 -11.95
C TYR A 188 18.87 -10.37 -12.86
N LYS A 189 17.64 -10.79 -13.18
CA LYS A 189 17.46 -12.00 -14.03
C LYS A 189 16.14 -11.98 -14.79
N GLN A 190 16.12 -11.42 -15.99
CA GLN A 190 14.94 -11.34 -16.87
C GLN A 190 14.40 -12.71 -17.33
N ASN A 191 15.10 -13.81 -17.04
CA ASN A 191 14.76 -15.18 -17.48
C ASN A 191 14.62 -16.19 -16.32
N GLU A 192 14.57 -15.74 -15.06
CA GLU A 192 14.39 -16.64 -13.92
C GLU A 192 12.90 -16.74 -13.58
N VAL A 193 12.41 -17.95 -13.30
CA VAL A 193 11.11 -18.12 -12.65
C VAL A 193 11.26 -17.59 -11.22
N VAL A 194 10.53 -16.51 -10.92
CA VAL A 194 10.55 -15.87 -9.61
C VAL A 194 9.31 -16.29 -8.84
N VAL A 195 9.52 -16.96 -7.71
CA VAL A 195 8.49 -17.28 -6.73
C VAL A 195 8.69 -16.37 -5.52
N PHE A 196 7.66 -15.61 -5.17
CA PHE A 196 7.63 -14.87 -3.92
C PHE A 196 6.77 -15.59 -2.89
N THR A 197 7.26 -15.65 -1.66
CA THR A 197 6.52 -16.15 -0.51
C THR A 197 6.58 -15.11 0.61
N ALA A 198 5.49 -14.93 1.36
CA ALA A 198 5.51 -14.18 2.61
C ALA A 198 5.44 -15.13 3.80
N SER A 199 6.00 -14.69 4.91
CA SER A 199 5.71 -15.27 6.21
C SER A 199 5.69 -14.18 7.28
N PHE A 200 4.85 -14.36 8.29
CA PHE A 200 4.88 -13.52 9.48
C PHE A 200 6.04 -13.92 10.36
N PHE A 201 6.75 -12.92 10.88
CA PHE A 201 7.81 -13.09 11.85
C PHE A 201 7.55 -12.20 13.05
N GLU A 202 7.91 -12.67 14.24
CA GLU A 202 7.98 -11.80 15.42
C GLU A 202 9.05 -10.75 15.18
N ASN A 203 8.70 -9.49 15.44
CA ASN A 203 9.64 -8.39 15.27
C ASN A 203 10.79 -8.51 16.29
N PRO A 204 12.04 -8.69 15.84
CA PRO A 204 13.17 -8.95 16.74
C PRO A 204 13.69 -7.69 17.45
N ILE A 205 13.18 -6.49 17.10
CA ILE A 205 13.60 -5.20 17.68
C ILE A 205 12.82 -4.86 18.97
N ARG A 206 11.93 -5.76 19.41
CA ARG A 206 11.23 -5.66 20.70
C ARG A 206 12.16 -5.72 21.91
#